data_AF-A0A7C6K6K1-F1
#
_entry.id   AF-A0A7C6K6K1-F1
#
_cell.length_a   1.000
_cell.length_b   1.000
_cell.length_c   1.000
_cell.angle_alpha   90.00
_cell.angle_beta   90.00
_cell.angle_gamma   90.00
#
_symmetry.space_group_name_H-M   'P 1'
#
loop_
_entity.id
_entity.type
_entity.pdbx_description
1 polymer ?
#
loop_
_entity_poly.entity_id
_entity_poly.type
_entity_poly.pdbx_seq_one_letter_code
_entity_poly.pdbx_strand_id
1 'polypeptide(L)'
;MRRRSLVGSMIRDEKGSIIVLVAAACLIFTLLFMGVVEYGRWLLIKEQAQTSADAAALAGSVSGIRSIVTLQINDAVKGTFTVTGDERSLIGQGDWTKYCYAYGVFPCSYQITDRRIEYDENRAKKAADIFLAENPTQGKSSIKKVIVHGDKNDPYYPSVVVYVATKLKTMFPNSDVFPDEYNFEVCSQGDTFFKDPSTGKWTKAPPDACWSDLK
;
A
#
# COMPACT_ATOMS: atom_id res chain seq x y z
N MET A 1 -26.73 71.51 0.63
CA MET A 1 -26.94 70.30 1.46
C MET A 1 -25.68 69.43 1.42
N ARG A 2 -24.91 69.40 2.51
CA ARG A 2 -23.59 68.75 2.58
C ARG A 2 -23.75 67.44 3.38
N ARG A 3 -24.00 66.31 2.71
CA ARG A 3 -23.92 64.98 3.32
C ARG A 3 -22.43 64.64 3.52
N ARG A 4 -21.87 64.98 4.69
CA ARG A 4 -20.55 64.49 5.12
C ARG A 4 -20.66 63.75 6.46
N SER A 5 -20.21 62.50 6.41
CA SER A 5 -19.61 61.69 7.47
C SER A 5 -20.39 61.40 8.75
N LEU A 6 -21.38 60.50 8.68
CA LEU A 6 -21.79 59.71 9.86
C LEU A 6 -20.81 58.58 10.18
N VAL A 7 -20.07 58.08 9.19
CA VAL A 7 -19.10 56.99 9.36
C VAL A 7 -17.88 57.41 10.19
N GLY A 8 -17.48 58.68 10.12
CA GLY A 8 -16.28 59.17 10.78
C GLY A 8 -16.41 59.36 12.30
N SER A 9 -17.62 59.53 12.84
CA SER A 9 -17.81 59.71 14.28
C SER A 9 -18.02 58.40 15.03
N MET A 10 -18.59 57.36 14.38
CA MET A 10 -18.75 56.04 15.00
C MET A 10 -17.42 55.35 15.31
N ILE A 11 -16.37 55.63 14.52
CA ILE A 11 -15.02 55.04 14.71
C ILE A 11 -14.27 55.70 15.89
N ARG A 12 -14.71 56.88 16.37
CA ARG A 12 -14.00 57.67 17.38
C ARG A 12 -14.47 57.46 18.82
N ASP A 13 -15.54 56.70 19.03
CA ASP A 13 -16.07 56.34 20.35
C ASP A 13 -15.57 54.95 20.79
N GLU A 14 -15.43 54.73 22.10
CA GLU A 14 -15.01 53.44 22.68
C GLU A 14 -15.88 52.26 22.19
N LYS A 15 -17.16 52.50 21.91
CA LYS A 15 -18.09 51.52 21.33
C LYS A 15 -17.75 51.15 19.88
N GLY A 16 -17.19 52.07 19.10
CA GLY A 16 -16.71 51.82 17.74
C GLY A 16 -15.47 50.94 17.70
N SER A 17 -14.55 51.16 18.64
CA SER A 17 -13.35 50.32 18.80
C SER A 17 -13.72 48.86 19.09
N ILE A 18 -14.72 48.64 19.97
CA ILE A 18 -15.24 47.29 20.26
C ILE A 18 -15.81 46.62 19.00
N ILE A 19 -16.60 47.34 18.20
CA ILE A 19 -17.18 46.77 16.97
C ILE A 19 -16.09 46.38 15.97
N VAL A 20 -15.07 47.22 15.79
CA VAL A 20 -13.94 46.92 14.88
C VAL A 20 -13.12 45.73 15.38
N LEU A 21 -12.85 45.65 16.68
CA LEU A 21 -12.14 44.52 17.29
C LEU A 21 -12.93 43.21 17.17
N VAL A 22 -14.24 43.24 17.43
CA VAL A 22 -15.11 42.06 17.31
C VAL A 22 -15.18 41.60 15.85
N ALA A 23 -15.35 42.52 14.90
CA ALA A 23 -15.36 42.19 13.48
C ALA A 23 -14.03 41.57 13.02
N ALA A 24 -12.90 42.13 13.45
CA ALA A 24 -11.57 41.58 13.15
C ALA A 24 -11.38 40.20 13.79
N ALA A 25 -11.80 40.02 15.05
CA ALA A 25 -11.72 38.73 15.73
C ALA A 25 -12.58 37.67 15.03
N CYS A 26 -13.81 38.00 14.63
CA CYS A 26 -14.67 37.09 13.86
C CYS A 26 -14.03 36.69 12.52
N LEU A 27 -13.38 37.61 11.81
CA LEU A 27 -12.65 37.27 10.58
C LEU A 27 -11.46 36.33 10.85
N ILE A 28 -10.70 36.58 11.91
CA ILE A 28 -9.57 35.71 12.27
C ILE A 28 -10.07 34.31 12.65
N PHE A 29 -11.10 34.21 13.49
CA PHE A 29 -11.65 32.92 13.89
C PHE A 29 -12.27 32.14 12.73
N THR A 30 -12.92 32.82 11.79
CA THR A 30 -13.47 32.15 10.60
C THR A 30 -12.35 31.61 9.70
N LEU A 31 -11.27 32.37 9.47
CA LEU A 31 -10.10 31.89 8.71
C LEU A 31 -9.40 30.71 9.40
N LEU A 32 -9.24 30.76 10.73
CA LEU A 32 -8.68 29.66 11.50
C LEU A 32 -9.57 28.41 11.40
N PHE A 33 -10.88 28.57 11.51
CA PHE A 33 -11.83 27.47 11.37
C PHE A 33 -11.76 26.86 9.97
N MET A 34 -11.71 27.66 8.91
CA MET A 34 -11.52 27.18 7.54
C MET A 34 -10.24 26.35 7.42
N GLY A 35 -9.12 26.84 7.98
CA GLY A 35 -7.86 26.11 7.98
C GLY A 35 -7.91 24.77 8.71
N VAL A 36 -8.54 24.72 9.89
CA VAL A 36 -8.70 23.48 10.66
C VAL A 36 -9.58 22.47 9.93
N VAL A 37 -10.68 22.92 9.31
CA VAL A 37 -11.58 22.05 8.54
C VAL A 37 -10.87 21.48 7.32
N GLU A 38 -10.15 22.31 6.57
CA GLU A 38 -9.46 21.87 5.36
C GLU A 38 -8.32 20.89 5.69
N TYR A 39 -7.54 21.18 6.74
CA TYR A 39 -6.50 20.27 7.23
C TYR A 39 -7.07 18.95 7.74
N GLY A 40 -8.19 18.98 8.48
CA GLY A 40 -8.87 17.78 8.96
C GLY A 40 -9.34 16.88 7.82
N ARG A 41 -9.92 17.47 6.76
CA ARG A 41 -10.32 16.74 5.55
C ARG A 41 -9.13 16.13 4.82
N TRP A 42 -8.04 16.89 4.67
CA TRP A 42 -6.82 16.40 4.06
C TRP A 42 -6.27 15.18 4.81
N LEU A 43 -6.20 15.23 6.15
CA LEU A 43 -5.76 14.10 6.97
C LEU A 43 -6.67 12.87 6.79
N LEU A 44 -7.99 13.05 6.86
CA LEU A 44 -8.94 11.95 6.71
C LEU A 44 -8.79 11.22 5.37
N ILE A 45 -8.61 11.98 4.28
CA ILE A 45 -8.50 11.39 2.94
C ILE A 45 -7.12 10.78 2.74
N LYS A 46 -6.07 11.34 3.37
CA LYS A 46 -4.74 10.73 3.38
C LYS A 46 -4.76 9.36 4.07
N GLU A 47 -5.42 9.23 5.21
CA GLU A 47 -5.56 7.94 5.93
C GLU A 47 -6.41 6.94 5.13
N GLN A 48 -7.49 7.39 4.48
CA GLN A 48 -8.26 6.53 3.58
C GLN A 48 -7.42 6.05 2.39
N ALA A 49 -6.63 6.95 1.79
CA ALA A 49 -5.73 6.59 0.70
C ALA A 49 -4.68 5.58 1.17
N GLN A 50 -4.07 5.79 2.34
CA GLN A 50 -3.12 4.84 2.93
C GLN A 50 -3.77 3.47 3.15
N THR A 51 -4.95 3.42 3.77
CA THR A 51 -5.69 2.17 3.99
C THR A 51 -6.01 1.45 2.66
N SER A 52 -6.39 2.21 1.63
CA SER A 52 -6.65 1.65 0.30
C SER A 52 -5.38 1.12 -0.37
N ALA A 53 -4.24 1.81 -0.19
CA ALA A 53 -2.94 1.36 -0.67
C ALA A 53 -2.48 0.10 0.06
N ASP A 54 -2.66 0.02 1.38
CA ASP A 54 -2.37 -1.16 2.20
C ASP A 54 -3.20 -2.36 1.76
N ALA A 55 -4.50 -2.16 1.54
CA ALA A 55 -5.37 -3.21 1.03
C ALA A 55 -4.99 -3.65 -0.39
N ALA A 56 -4.64 -2.71 -1.27
CA ALA A 56 -4.21 -3.02 -2.63
C ALA A 56 -2.85 -3.74 -2.67
N ALA A 57 -1.89 -3.33 -1.82
CA ALA A 57 -0.59 -3.97 -1.70
C ALA A 57 -0.71 -5.39 -1.15
N LEU A 58 -1.58 -5.58 -0.14
CA LEU A 58 -1.92 -6.91 0.37
C LEU A 58 -2.64 -7.76 -0.69
N ALA A 59 -3.59 -7.21 -1.43
CA ALA A 59 -4.27 -7.93 -2.51
C ALA A 59 -3.28 -8.34 -3.62
N GLY A 60 -2.37 -7.43 -3.97
CA GLY A 60 -1.28 -7.70 -4.91
C GLY A 60 -0.37 -8.80 -4.41
N SER A 61 0.02 -8.76 -3.13
CA SER A 61 0.85 -9.80 -2.54
C SER A 61 0.15 -11.14 -2.52
N VAL A 62 -1.15 -11.26 -2.17
CA VAL A 62 -1.82 -12.57 -2.06
C VAL A 62 -2.31 -13.18 -3.38
N SER A 63 -2.64 -12.37 -4.39
CA SER A 63 -3.33 -12.84 -5.60
C SER A 63 -2.45 -13.58 -6.62
N GLY A 64 -1.13 -13.36 -6.56
CA GLY A 64 -0.15 -13.86 -7.52
C GLY A 64 0.80 -14.92 -6.99
N ILE A 65 0.66 -15.37 -5.74
CA ILE A 65 1.66 -16.22 -5.07
C ILE A 65 1.66 -17.63 -5.65
N ARG A 66 2.84 -18.08 -6.08
CA ARG A 66 3.18 -19.48 -6.27
C ARG A 66 4.31 -19.84 -5.31
N SER A 67 4.07 -20.81 -4.43
CA SER A 67 5.15 -21.36 -3.61
C SER A 67 5.85 -22.43 -4.42
N ILE A 68 7.13 -22.23 -4.71
CA ILE A 68 7.98 -23.17 -5.43
C ILE A 68 8.92 -23.84 -4.44
N VAL A 69 8.99 -25.17 -4.51
CA VAL A 69 9.90 -25.98 -3.72
C VAL A 69 10.83 -26.78 -4.60
N THR A 70 12.07 -26.91 -4.15
CA THR A 70 13.03 -27.84 -4.72
C THR A 70 13.23 -28.99 -3.76
N LEU A 71 12.86 -30.18 -4.20
CA LEU A 71 12.97 -31.43 -3.46
C LEU A 71 14.20 -32.19 -3.93
N GLN A 72 14.98 -32.70 -2.98
CA GLN A 72 15.96 -33.74 -3.23
C GLN A 72 15.31 -35.08 -2.88
N ILE A 73 15.11 -35.90 -3.90
CA ILE A 73 14.48 -37.21 -3.78
C ILE A 73 15.58 -38.25 -3.69
N ASN A 74 15.53 -39.06 -2.64
CA ASN A 74 16.41 -40.19 -2.42
C ASN A 74 15.63 -41.48 -2.72
N ASP A 75 15.90 -42.06 -3.89
CA ASP A 75 15.32 -43.31 -4.34
C ASP A 75 16.38 -44.43 -4.32
N ALA A 76 16.03 -45.60 -3.80
CA ALA A 76 16.97 -46.72 -3.68
C ALA A 76 17.48 -47.28 -5.02
N VAL A 77 16.76 -47.03 -6.13
CA VAL A 77 17.07 -47.57 -7.46
C VAL A 77 17.65 -46.47 -8.36
N LYS A 78 17.00 -45.31 -8.41
CA LYS A 78 17.43 -44.18 -9.26
C LYS A 78 18.53 -43.33 -8.62
N GLY A 79 18.83 -43.53 -7.34
CA GLY A 79 19.74 -42.68 -6.60
C GLY A 79 19.11 -41.33 -6.24
N THR A 80 19.96 -40.34 -5.98
CA THR A 80 19.55 -39.01 -5.54
C THR A 80 19.43 -38.05 -6.70
N PHE A 81 18.29 -37.38 -6.83
CA PHE A 81 18.05 -36.36 -7.87
C PHE A 81 17.16 -35.23 -7.34
N THR A 82 17.16 -34.09 -8.03
CA THR A 82 16.40 -32.91 -7.63
C THR A 82 15.21 -32.66 -8.55
N VAL A 83 14.10 -32.21 -7.96
CA VAL A 83 12.88 -31.84 -8.68
C VAL A 83 12.40 -30.49 -8.14
N THR A 84 12.17 -29.54 -9.04
CA THR A 84 11.63 -28.22 -8.71
C THR A 84 10.23 -28.10 -9.28
N GLY A 85 9.31 -27.58 -8.47
CA GLY A 85 7.92 -27.37 -8.90
C GLY A 85 7.07 -26.68 -7.84
N ASP A 86 5.78 -26.58 -8.13
CA ASP A 86 4.82 -25.98 -7.20
C ASP A 86 4.71 -26.83 -5.93
N GLU A 87 4.84 -26.19 -4.78
CA GLU A 87 4.73 -26.82 -3.47
C GLU A 87 3.38 -27.50 -3.27
N ARG A 88 2.31 -26.87 -3.77
CA ARG A 88 0.97 -27.43 -3.64
C ARG A 88 0.86 -28.76 -4.36
N SER A 89 1.46 -28.87 -5.54
CA SER A 89 1.48 -30.12 -6.31
C SER A 89 2.45 -31.13 -5.71
N LEU A 90 3.72 -30.75 -5.57
CA LEU A 90 4.77 -31.68 -5.16
C LEU A 90 4.53 -32.20 -3.75
N ILE A 91 4.31 -31.33 -2.76
CA ILE A 91 4.16 -31.73 -1.35
C ILE A 91 2.69 -31.89 -0.99
N GLY A 92 1.85 -30.90 -1.31
CA GLY A 92 0.45 -30.86 -0.87
C GLY A 92 -0.41 -31.99 -1.46
N GLN A 93 -0.22 -32.33 -2.72
CA GLN A 93 -0.91 -33.45 -3.39
C GLN A 93 -0.10 -34.75 -3.37
N GLY A 94 1.16 -34.71 -2.92
CA GLY A 94 2.04 -35.88 -2.90
C GLY A 94 2.59 -36.27 -4.27
N ASP A 95 2.61 -35.35 -5.25
CA ASP A 95 3.12 -35.65 -6.60
C ASP A 95 4.61 -36.00 -6.63
N TRP A 96 5.37 -35.67 -5.58
CA TRP A 96 6.76 -36.10 -5.42
C TRP A 96 6.91 -37.63 -5.55
N THR A 97 5.88 -38.39 -5.16
CA THR A 97 5.86 -39.86 -5.23
C THR A 97 5.92 -40.41 -6.66
N LYS A 98 5.43 -39.64 -7.64
CA LYS A 98 5.47 -40.01 -9.07
C LYS A 98 6.89 -40.10 -9.61
N TYR A 99 7.85 -39.47 -8.94
CA TYR A 99 9.24 -39.50 -9.34
C TYR A 99 9.98 -40.75 -8.80
N CYS A 100 9.45 -41.40 -7.76
CA CYS A 100 9.98 -42.66 -7.23
C CYS A 100 9.83 -43.79 -8.26
N TYR A 101 10.78 -44.73 -8.31
CA TYR A 101 10.76 -45.84 -9.28
C TYR A 101 9.61 -46.81 -9.02
N ALA A 102 9.40 -47.21 -7.76
CA ALA A 102 8.29 -48.07 -7.34
C ALA A 102 7.84 -47.67 -5.92
N TYR A 103 6.97 -46.68 -5.86
CA TYR A 103 6.41 -46.17 -4.60
C TYR A 103 5.72 -47.30 -3.82
N GLY A 104 6.10 -47.48 -2.55
CA GLY A 104 5.57 -48.52 -1.66
C GLY A 104 6.30 -49.86 -1.71
N VAL A 105 7.22 -50.08 -2.65
CA VAL A 105 8.04 -51.31 -2.75
C VAL A 105 9.47 -51.06 -2.27
N PHE A 106 10.06 -49.92 -2.64
CA PHE A 106 11.38 -49.50 -2.20
C PHE A 106 11.30 -48.22 -1.35
N PRO A 107 12.23 -48.02 -0.39
CA PRO A 107 12.28 -46.79 0.39
C PRO A 107 12.53 -45.60 -0.54
N CYS A 108 11.58 -44.67 -0.56
CA CYS A 108 11.69 -43.39 -1.25
C CYS A 108 11.42 -42.29 -0.24
N SER A 109 12.36 -41.37 -0.09
CA SER A 109 12.21 -40.21 0.80
C SER A 109 12.54 -38.92 0.07
N TYR A 110 12.03 -37.80 0.56
CA TYR A 110 12.34 -36.48 0.03
C TYR A 110 12.89 -35.58 1.13
N GLN A 111 13.74 -34.64 0.75
CA GLN A 111 14.20 -33.54 1.58
C GLN A 111 13.95 -32.23 0.86
N ILE A 112 13.40 -31.24 1.56
CA ILE A 112 13.17 -29.91 0.99
C ILE A 112 14.50 -29.15 1.07
N THR A 113 15.06 -28.83 -0.09
CA THR A 113 16.38 -28.16 -0.18
C THR A 113 16.24 -26.64 -0.29
N ASP A 114 15.24 -26.18 -1.03
CA ASP A 114 14.96 -24.76 -1.22
C ASP A 114 13.44 -24.55 -1.29
N ARG A 115 12.98 -23.42 -0.75
CA ARG A 115 11.60 -22.94 -0.87
C ARG A 115 11.66 -21.46 -1.22
N ARG A 116 10.88 -21.06 -2.21
CA ARG A 116 10.76 -19.65 -2.64
C ARG A 116 9.33 -19.34 -3.06
N ILE A 117 9.01 -18.07 -3.08
CA ILE A 117 7.75 -17.51 -3.55
C ILE A 117 8.02 -16.85 -4.89
N GLU A 118 7.18 -17.13 -5.88
CA GLU A 118 7.17 -16.41 -7.15
C GLU A 118 5.84 -15.68 -7.26
N TYR A 119 5.88 -14.41 -7.65
CA TYR A 119 4.67 -13.65 -7.93
C TYR A 119 4.40 -13.65 -9.44
N ASP A 120 3.15 -13.94 -9.81
CA ASP A 120 2.64 -13.60 -11.12
C ASP A 120 2.40 -12.09 -11.16
N GLU A 121 3.36 -11.34 -11.74
CA GLU A 121 3.32 -9.89 -11.80
C GLU A 121 2.01 -9.34 -12.35
N ASN A 122 1.47 -9.97 -13.41
CA ASN A 122 0.26 -9.50 -14.07
C ASN A 122 -0.95 -9.67 -13.16
N ARG A 123 -1.01 -10.78 -12.40
CA ARG A 123 -2.08 -10.99 -11.41
C ARG A 123 -1.96 -10.04 -10.23
N ALA A 124 -0.74 -9.86 -9.70
CA ALA A 124 -0.49 -8.96 -8.57
C ALA A 124 -0.90 -7.52 -8.92
N LYS A 125 -0.46 -7.01 -10.08
CA LYS A 125 -0.83 -5.69 -10.59
C LYS A 125 -2.34 -5.55 -10.78
N LYS A 126 -2.96 -6.51 -11.47
CA LYS A 126 -4.40 -6.50 -11.73
C LYS A 126 -5.23 -6.58 -10.44
N ALA A 127 -4.80 -7.35 -9.45
CA ALA A 127 -5.50 -7.44 -8.16
C ALA A 127 -5.42 -6.13 -7.38
N ALA A 128 -4.25 -5.49 -7.35
CA ALA A 128 -4.09 -4.16 -6.75
C ALA A 128 -5.00 -3.12 -7.45
N ASP A 129 -5.02 -3.13 -8.79
CA ASP A 129 -5.88 -2.24 -9.59
C ASP A 129 -7.37 -2.45 -9.27
N ILE A 130 -7.82 -3.71 -9.27
CA ILE A 130 -9.23 -4.05 -8.96
C ILE A 130 -9.58 -3.61 -7.54
N PHE A 131 -8.74 -3.91 -6.55
CA PHE A 131 -9.04 -3.56 -5.17
C PHE A 131 -9.14 -2.05 -4.94
N LEU A 132 -8.27 -1.26 -5.59
CA LEU A 132 -8.38 0.20 -5.49
C LEU A 132 -9.64 0.72 -6.21
N ALA A 133 -9.97 0.16 -7.37
CA ALA A 133 -11.16 0.56 -8.12
C ALA A 133 -12.48 0.28 -7.36
N GLU A 134 -12.54 -0.85 -6.64
CA GLU A 134 -13.70 -1.25 -5.84
C GLU A 134 -13.80 -0.53 -4.50
N ASN A 135 -12.71 0.12 -4.03
CA ASN A 135 -12.67 0.88 -2.79
C ASN A 135 -12.34 2.35 -3.06
N PRO A 136 -13.24 3.10 -3.72
CA PRO A 136 -12.99 4.49 -4.06
C PRO A 136 -12.86 5.32 -2.78
N THR A 137 -11.69 5.97 -2.61
CA THR A 137 -11.51 7.00 -1.58
C THR A 137 -12.42 8.20 -1.88
N GLN A 138 -12.68 9.07 -0.90
CA GLN A 138 -13.43 10.31 -1.18
C GLN A 138 -12.69 11.30 -2.11
N GLY A 139 -11.39 11.10 -2.32
CA GLY A 139 -10.61 11.77 -3.37
C GLY A 139 -10.60 11.00 -4.69
N LYS A 140 -10.20 11.65 -5.79
CA LYS A 140 -9.90 10.92 -7.04
C LYS A 140 -8.56 10.23 -6.87
N SER A 141 -8.59 8.96 -6.45
CA SER A 141 -7.40 8.13 -6.29
C SER A 141 -7.17 7.25 -7.51
N SER A 142 -5.90 7.08 -7.86
CA SER A 142 -5.46 6.20 -8.93
C SER A 142 -4.13 5.56 -8.57
N ILE A 143 -3.93 4.31 -8.98
CA ILE A 143 -2.64 3.66 -8.89
C ILE A 143 -1.65 4.42 -9.79
N LYS A 144 -0.56 4.87 -9.19
CA LYS A 144 0.56 5.49 -9.89
C LYS A 144 1.53 4.43 -10.38
N LYS A 145 1.83 3.43 -9.54
CA LYS A 145 2.82 2.39 -9.82
C LYS A 145 2.57 1.17 -8.92
N VAL A 146 2.77 -0.02 -9.46
CA VAL A 146 2.84 -1.28 -8.69
C VAL A 146 4.15 -1.96 -9.04
N ILE A 147 4.92 -2.32 -8.02
CA ILE A 147 6.24 -2.96 -8.13
C ILE A 147 6.16 -4.29 -7.41
N VAL A 148 6.69 -5.33 -8.05
CA VAL A 148 6.65 -6.69 -7.52
C VAL A 148 8.09 -7.14 -7.32
N HIS A 149 8.49 -7.32 -6.06
CA HIS A 149 9.80 -7.83 -5.68
C HIS A 149 9.74 -9.35 -5.61
N GLY A 150 9.77 -9.99 -6.78
CA GLY A 150 9.68 -11.44 -6.94
C GLY A 150 11.02 -12.17 -7.11
N ASP A 151 12.13 -11.45 -7.29
CA ASP A 151 13.47 -12.04 -7.38
C ASP A 151 14.06 -12.26 -5.99
N LYS A 152 14.55 -13.47 -5.71
CA LYS A 152 15.21 -13.83 -4.44
C LYS A 152 16.46 -12.98 -4.15
N ASN A 153 17.09 -12.42 -5.18
CA ASN A 153 18.26 -11.54 -5.03
C ASN A 153 17.89 -10.09 -4.71
N ASP A 154 16.61 -9.73 -4.79
CA ASP A 154 16.13 -8.40 -4.44
C ASP A 154 16.11 -8.24 -2.90
N PRO A 155 16.70 -7.17 -2.33
CA PRO A 155 16.63 -6.93 -0.88
C PRO A 155 15.20 -6.80 -0.35
N TYR A 156 14.23 -6.43 -1.19
CA TYR A 156 12.83 -6.23 -0.82
C TYR A 156 11.96 -7.47 -1.05
N TYR A 157 12.56 -8.60 -1.45
CA TYR A 157 11.82 -9.84 -1.68
C TYR A 157 11.41 -10.55 -0.37
N PRO A 158 10.24 -11.24 -0.35
CA PRO A 158 9.16 -11.20 -1.34
C PRO A 158 8.09 -10.19 -0.95
N SER A 159 7.93 -9.12 -1.73
CA SER A 159 6.90 -8.09 -1.46
C SER A 159 6.28 -7.51 -2.72
N VAL A 160 5.13 -6.86 -2.57
CA VAL A 160 4.47 -6.05 -3.60
C VAL A 160 4.25 -4.65 -3.06
N VAL A 161 4.78 -3.65 -3.76
CA VAL A 161 4.69 -2.23 -3.39
C VAL A 161 3.69 -1.54 -4.30
N VAL A 162 2.77 -0.78 -3.71
CA VAL A 162 1.74 -0.03 -4.42
C VAL A 162 1.83 1.45 -4.07
N TYR A 163 1.93 2.27 -5.10
CA TYR A 163 1.89 3.73 -5.00
C TYR A 163 0.53 4.22 -5.46
N VAL A 164 -0.19 4.94 -4.60
CA VAL A 164 -1.49 5.53 -4.91
C VAL A 164 -1.35 7.05 -4.88
N ALA A 165 -1.75 7.69 -5.98
CA ALA A 165 -1.84 9.14 -6.08
C ALA A 165 -3.29 9.57 -5.89
N THR A 166 -3.52 10.54 -4.99
CA THR A 166 -4.85 11.05 -4.67
C THR A 166 -4.94 12.53 -4.99
N LYS A 167 -6.04 12.94 -5.63
CA LYS A 167 -6.41 14.34 -5.81
C LYS A 167 -7.59 14.70 -4.93
N LEU A 168 -7.40 15.70 -4.08
CA LEU A 168 -8.43 16.26 -3.21
C LEU A 168 -8.78 17.68 -3.65
N LYS A 169 -10.06 17.92 -3.96
CA LYS A 169 -10.59 19.26 -4.18
C LYS A 169 -10.81 19.99 -2.86
N THR A 170 -10.36 21.24 -2.79
CA THR A 170 -10.59 22.11 -1.64
C THR A 170 -12.08 22.40 -1.43
N MET A 171 -12.49 22.66 -0.18
CA MET A 171 -13.83 23.18 0.10
C MET A 171 -13.96 24.68 -0.18
N PHE A 172 -12.84 25.39 -0.35
CA PHE A 172 -12.80 26.84 -0.53
C PHE A 172 -12.11 27.23 -1.84
N PRO A 173 -12.65 26.81 -3.01
CA PRO A 173 -12.05 27.14 -4.30
C PRO A 173 -12.08 28.64 -4.53
N ASN A 174 -11.05 29.20 -5.14
CA ASN A 174 -10.87 30.64 -5.35
C ASN A 174 -10.80 31.49 -4.06
N SER A 175 -10.57 30.87 -2.91
CA SER A 175 -10.03 31.63 -1.78
C SER A 175 -8.53 31.76 -2.04
N ASP A 176 -8.01 32.96 -2.25
CA ASP A 176 -6.56 33.21 -2.49
C ASP A 176 -5.63 32.64 -1.38
N VAL A 177 -6.21 32.02 -0.34
CA VAL A 177 -5.58 31.42 0.82
C VAL A 177 -5.30 29.91 0.65
N PHE A 178 -6.13 29.18 -0.13
CA PHE A 178 -6.01 27.73 -0.28
C PHE A 178 -5.92 27.33 -1.75
N PRO A 179 -5.06 26.35 -2.12
CA PRO A 179 -5.01 25.83 -3.47
C PRO A 179 -6.33 25.13 -3.84
N ASP A 180 -6.69 25.16 -5.11
CA ASP A 180 -7.93 24.52 -5.59
C ASP A 180 -7.90 22.99 -5.46
N GLU A 181 -6.70 22.40 -5.54
CA GLU A 181 -6.49 20.96 -5.41
C GLU A 181 -5.23 20.64 -4.62
N TYR A 182 -5.33 19.64 -3.73
CA TYR A 182 -4.21 19.01 -3.04
C TYR A 182 -3.90 17.68 -3.71
N ASN A 183 -2.66 17.53 -4.19
CA ASN A 183 -2.16 16.27 -4.70
C ASN A 183 -1.23 15.67 -3.66
N PHE A 184 -1.47 14.41 -3.28
CA PHE A 184 -0.57 13.69 -2.40
C PHE A 184 -0.48 12.23 -2.83
N GLU A 185 0.66 11.63 -2.48
CA GLU A 185 0.98 10.26 -2.82
C GLU A 185 1.19 9.48 -1.54
N VAL A 186 0.67 8.25 -1.53
CA VAL A 186 0.88 7.28 -0.46
C VAL A 186 1.54 6.06 -1.05
N CYS A 187 2.33 5.38 -0.23
CA CYS A 187 2.98 4.14 -0.57
C CYS A 187 2.62 3.08 0.47
N SER A 188 2.42 1.86 0.00
CA SER A 188 2.27 0.71 0.87
C SER A 188 2.96 -0.52 0.29
N GLN A 189 3.35 -1.43 1.18
CA GLN A 189 4.01 -2.68 0.88
C GLN A 189 3.25 -3.85 1.49
N GLY A 190 2.95 -4.84 0.66
CA GLY A 190 2.38 -6.13 1.06
C GLY A 190 3.46 -7.19 1.08
N ASP A 191 3.76 -7.73 2.26
CA ASP A 191 4.78 -8.76 2.46
C ASP A 191 4.22 -10.17 2.41
N THR A 192 5.04 -11.13 1.96
CA THR A 192 4.76 -12.56 2.09
C THR A 192 5.79 -13.24 2.99
N PHE A 193 5.31 -14.13 3.86
CA PHE A 193 6.16 -14.89 4.79
C PHE A 193 6.09 -16.37 4.47
N PHE A 194 7.24 -17.05 4.56
CA PHE A 194 7.29 -18.50 4.45
C PHE A 194 8.28 -19.08 5.45
N LYS A 195 8.15 -20.38 5.74
CA LYS A 195 9.04 -21.09 6.65
C LYS A 195 10.23 -21.64 5.86
N ASP A 196 11.43 -21.29 6.29
CA ASP A 196 12.67 -21.81 5.73
C ASP A 196 12.80 -23.31 6.10
N PRO A 197 12.96 -24.21 5.11
CA PRO A 197 13.08 -25.64 5.35
C PRO A 197 14.38 -26.02 6.09
N SER A 198 15.46 -25.25 5.95
CA SER A 198 16.77 -25.56 6.53
C SER A 198 16.85 -25.21 8.01
N THR A 199 16.33 -24.03 8.38
CA THR A 199 16.37 -23.51 9.76
C THR A 199 15.09 -23.79 10.53
N GLY A 200 14.00 -24.11 9.84
CA GLY A 200 12.67 -24.23 10.44
C GLY A 200 12.11 -22.91 10.97
N LYS A 201 12.75 -21.77 10.67
CA LYS A 201 12.33 -20.44 11.10
C LYS A 201 11.50 -19.77 10.00
N TRP A 202 10.64 -18.84 10.40
CA TRP A 202 9.97 -17.96 9.45
C TRP A 202 10.97 -16.98 8.83
N THR A 203 10.79 -16.66 7.55
CA THR A 203 11.53 -15.60 6.89
C THR A 203 11.24 -14.28 7.59
N LYS A 204 12.28 -13.43 7.71
CA LYS A 204 12.09 -12.07 8.22
C LYS A 204 11.25 -11.27 7.22
N ALA A 205 10.51 -10.29 7.73
CA ALA A 205 9.88 -9.30 6.88
C ALA A 205 10.95 -8.63 6.00
N PRO A 206 10.66 -8.40 4.71
CA PRO A 206 11.50 -7.56 3.88
C PRO A 206 11.63 -6.15 4.50
N PRO A 207 12.73 -5.44 4.25
CA PRO A 207 12.83 -4.03 4.59
C PRO A 207 11.77 -3.21 3.84
N ASP A 208 11.46 -2.02 4.35
CA ASP A 208 10.53 -1.09 3.70
C ASP A 208 11.10 -0.60 2.36
N ALA A 209 10.38 -0.90 1.29
CA ALA A 209 10.64 -0.53 -0.10
C ALA A 209 9.90 0.76 -0.50
N CYS A 210 9.08 1.32 0.39
CA CYS A 210 8.41 2.56 0.08
C CYS A 210 9.42 3.69 -0.14
N TRP A 211 9.27 4.36 -1.28
CA TRP A 211 10.12 5.47 -1.74
C TRP A 211 11.56 5.10 -2.12
N SER A 212 11.99 3.83 -1.97
CA SER A 212 13.28 3.38 -2.49
C SER A 212 13.28 3.26 -4.01
N ASP A 213 12.11 3.01 -4.61
CA ASP A 213 11.95 2.73 -6.05
C ASP A 213 11.62 3.95 -6.92
N LEU A 214 11.77 5.15 -6.34
CA LEU A 214 11.50 6.43 -7.01
C LEU A 214 12.77 7.11 -7.54
N LYS A 215 13.92 6.42 -7.49
CA LYS A 215 15.16 6.85 -8.12
C LYS A 215 15.18 6.59 -9.63
#